data_AF-A0A358PE72-F1
#
_entry.id   AF-A0A358PE72-F1
#
_cell.length_a   1.000
_cell.length_b   1.000
_cell.length_c   1.000
_cell.angle_alpha   90.00
_cell.angle_beta   90.00
_cell.angle_gamma   90.00
#
_symmetry.space_group_name_H-M   'P 1'
#
loop_
_entity.id
_entity.type
_entity.pdbx_description
1 polymer ?
#
loop_
_entity_poly.entity_id
_entity_poly.type
_entity_poly.pdbx_seq_one_letter_code
_entity_poly.pdbx_strand_id
1 'polypeptide(L)' 'MESEHRDLDSVIERLGEVLPFDQLKLQRLKKRKLVLKDEMTRLRSRILPDIIA' A
#
# COMPACT_ATOMS: atom_id res chain seq x y z
N MET A 1 3.31 1.67 -9.90
CA MET A 1 2.56 0.95 -8.85
C MET A 1 3.47 0.40 -7.76
N GLU A 2 4.49 -0.42 -8.06
CA GLU A 2 5.41 -0.94 -7.02
C GLU A 2 6.26 0.14 -6.32
N SER A 3 6.79 1.12 -7.08
CA SER A 3 7.54 2.24 -6.47
C SER A 3 6.64 3.04 -5.53
N GLU A 4 5.47 3.45 -6.01
CA GLU A 4 4.49 4.21 -5.22
C GLU A 4 4.04 3.47 -3.95
N HIS A 5 3.86 2.14 -4.02
CA HIS A 5 3.59 1.33 -2.84
C HIS A 5 4.74 1.34 -1.84
N ARG A 6 6.00 1.23 -2.31
CA ARG A 6 7.20 1.34 -1.45
C ARG A 6 7.35 2.73 -0.84
N ASP A 7 7.10 3.78 -1.62
CA ASP A 7 7.18 5.16 -1.16
C ASP A 7 6.13 5.44 -0.07
N LEU A 8 4.91 4.93 -0.25
CA LEU A 8 3.87 4.98 0.78
C LEU A 8 4.26 4.24 2.05
N ASP A 9 4.96 3.11 1.93
CA ASP A 9 5.45 2.35 3.08
C ASP A 9 6.44 3.15 3.92
N SER A 10 7.48 3.70 3.27
CA SER A 10 8.46 4.53 3.96
C SER A 10 7.85 5.78 4.58
N VAL A 11 6.81 6.35 3.98
CA VAL A 11 6.08 7.50 4.55
C VAL A 11 5.25 7.08 5.77
N ILE A 12 4.57 5.93 5.73
CA ILE A 12 3.78 5.39 6.84
C ILE A 12 4.68 5.07 8.04
N GLU A 13 5.83 4.46 7.78
CA GLU A 13 6.82 4.09 8.81
C GLU A 13 7.31 5.35 9.54
N ARG A 14 7.84 6.33 8.80
CA ARG A 14 8.30 7.61 9.38
C ARG A 14 7.21 8.38 10.13
N LEU A 15 5.96 8.35 9.64
CA LEU A 15 4.84 9.01 10.32
C LEU A 15 4.42 8.31 11.61
N GLY A 16 4.71 7.02 11.77
CA GLY A 16 4.38 6.25 12.97
C GLY A 16 5.44 6.31 14.08
N GLU A 17 6.67 6.71 13.76
CA GLU A 17 7.79 6.74 14.70
C GLU A 17 7.77 7.93 15.67
N VAL A 18 7.14 9.04 15.30
CA VAL A 18 7.19 10.30 16.07
C VAL A 18 5.84 10.58 16.74
N LEU A 19 5.84 10.70 18.08
CA LEU A 19 4.65 11.06 18.86
C LEU A 19 4.57 12.58 19.13
N PRO A 20 3.35 13.15 19.18
CA PRO A 20 2.09 12.55 18.79
C PRO A 20 1.94 12.49 17.26
N PHE A 21 1.58 11.33 16.70
CA PHE A 21 1.31 11.22 15.26
C PHE A 21 -0.17 11.38 14.94
N ASP A 22 -0.43 11.91 13.74
CA ASP A 22 -1.78 12.04 13.19
C ASP A 22 -2.31 10.66 12.75
N GLN A 23 -3.10 10.04 13.63
CA GLN A 23 -3.70 8.73 13.42
C GLN A 23 -4.64 8.69 12.20
N LEU A 24 -5.37 9.78 11.92
CA LEU A 24 -6.28 9.86 10.77
C LEU A 24 -5.51 9.89 9.46
N LYS A 25 -4.42 10.66 9.41
CA LYS A 25 -3.49 10.68 8.27
C LYS A 25 -2.87 9.31 8.05
N LEU A 26 -2.43 8.63 9.11
CA LEU A 26 -1.86 7.28 9.02
C LEU A 26 -2.88 6.27 8.48
N GLN A 27 -4.13 6.31 8.95
CA GLN A 27 -5.21 5.45 8.44
C GLN A 27 -5.50 5.69 6.95
N ARG A 28 -5.54 6.95 6.50
CA ARG A 28 -5.75 7.28 5.08
C ARG A 28 -4.64 6.74 4.19
N LEU A 29 -3.38 6.85 4.63
CA LEU A 29 -2.22 6.32 3.89
C LEU A 29 -2.24 4.80 3.82
N LYS A 30 -2.54 4.11 4.93
CA LYS A 30 -2.68 2.64 4.95
C LYS A 30 -3.79 2.17 4.01
N LYS A 31 -4.93 2.88 3.96
CA LYS A 31 -6.03 2.58 3.02
C LYS A 31 -5.58 2.73 1.56
N ARG A 32 -4.86 3.80 1.22
CA ARG A 32 -4.31 4.00 -0.13
C ARG A 32 -3.33 2.89 -0.51
N LYS A 33 -2.45 2.48 0.41
CA LYS A 33 -1.52 1.37 0.21
C LYS A 33 -2.25 0.06 -0.11
N LEU A 34 -3.33 -0.23 0.62
CA LEU A 34 -4.14 -1.43 0.39
C LEU A 34 -4.78 -1.43 -1.02
N VAL A 35 -5.36 -0.31 -1.45
CA VAL A 35 -5.95 -0.19 -2.79
C VAL A 35 -4.91 -0.44 -3.89
N LEU A 36 -3.71 0.16 -3.77
CA LEU A 36 -2.62 -0.07 -4.73
C LEU A 36 -2.16 -1.54 -4.75
N LYS A 37 -2.10 -2.20 -3.59
CA LYS A 37 -1.81 -3.64 -3.51
C LYS A 37 -2.86 -4.47 -4.25
N ASP A 38 -4.13 -4.16 -4.05
CA ASP A 38 -5.24 -4.86 -4.68
C ASP A 38 -5.24 -4.65 -6.21
N GLU A 39 -4.95 -3.44 -6.68
CA GLU A 39 -4.79 -3.12 -8.10
C GLU A 39 -3.62 -3.87 -8.74
N MET A 40 -2.46 -3.90 -8.08
CA MET A 40 -1.31 -4.69 -8.54
C MET A 40 -1.64 -6.18 -8.60
N THR A 41 -2.37 -6.69 -7.61
CA THR A 41 -2.78 -8.10 -7.56
C THR A 41 -3.72 -8.41 -8.71
N ARG A 42 -4.76 -7.58 -8.94
CA ARG A 42 -5.68 -7.72 -10.07
C ARG A 42 -4.98 -7.67 -11.42
N LEU A 43 -4.02 -6.75 -11.58
CA LEU A 43 -3.24 -6.65 -12.82
C LEU A 43 -2.38 -7.89 -13.03
N ARG A 44 -1.70 -8.37 -11.98
CA ARG A 44 -0.90 -9.61 -12.05
C ARG A 44 -1.78 -10.81 -12.35
N SER A 45 -2.96 -10.95 -11.74
CA SER A 45 -3.90 -12.04 -12.04
C SER A 45 -4.43 -12.03 -13.48
N ARG A 46 -4.52 -10.86 -14.13
CA ARG A 46 -4.87 -10.79 -15.57
C ARG A 46 -3.74 -11.25 -16.49
N ILE A 47 -2.49 -11.08 -16.06
CA ILE A 47 -1.29 -11.44 -16.84
C ILE A 47 -0.86 -12.89 -16.56
N LEU A 48 -1.05 -13.36 -15.33
CA LEU A 48 -0.83 -14.72 -14.84
C LEU A 48 -2.18 -15.32 -14.42
N PRO A 49 -3.08 -15.65 -15.38
CA PRO A 49 -4.37 -16.24 -15.04
C PRO A 49 -4.24 -17.63 -14.37
N ASP A 50 -3.06 -18.26 -14.42
CA ASP A 50 -2.92 -19.72 -14.28
C ASP A 50 -2.09 -20.20 -13.06
N ILE A 51 -1.88 -19.35 -12.03
CA ILE A 51 -1.04 -19.73 -10.86
C ILE A 51 -1.80 -19.73 -9.52
N ILE A 52 -3.11 -19.41 -9.53
CA ILE A 52 -3.93 -19.34 -8.31
C ILE A 52 -5.31 -19.97 -8.53
N ALA A 53 -5.35 -21.15 -9.18
CA ALA A 53 -6.51 -22.03 -9.24
C ALA A 53 -6.24 -23.31 -8.43
#